data_AF-A0A941NAB4-F1
#
_entry.id   AF-A0A941NAB4-F1
#
_cell.length_a   1.000
_cell.length_b   1.000
_cell.length_c   1.000
_cell.angle_alpha   90.00
_cell.angle_beta   90.00
_cell.angle_gamma   90.00
#
_symmetry.space_group_name_H-M   'P 1'
#
loop_
_entity.id
_entity.type
_entity.pdbx_description
1 polymer ?
#
loop_
_entity_poly.entity_id
_entity_poly.type
_entity_poly.pdbx_seq_one_letter_code
_entity_poly.pdbx_strand_id
1 'polypeptide(L)'
;MSLGDYLELLDWTGRQLAKGKKGRIPDTVGPILERLQLDQKAWCDLVAHFGRRFFVVAGAPTTIDGTTSRVNQHRYNVPSATRQLY
;
A
#
# COMPACT_ATOMS: atom_id res chain seq x y z
N MET A 1 2.44 8.61 13.67
CA MET A 1 1.76 7.29 13.68
C MET A 1 2.26 6.52 14.88
N SER A 2 1.37 5.97 15.72
CA SER A 2 1.79 5.14 16.85
C SER A 2 2.00 3.68 16.41
N LEU A 3 2.70 2.89 17.24
CA LEU A 3 2.82 1.44 17.01
C LEU A 3 1.45 0.75 16.99
N GLY A 4 0.54 1.19 17.85
CA GLY A 4 -0.84 0.67 17.89
C GLY A 4 -1.55 0.89 16.56
N ASP A 5 -1.45 2.09 15.99
CA ASP A 5 -2.02 2.40 14.68
C ASP A 5 -1.39 1.53 13.57
N TYR A 6 -0.07 1.29 13.63
CA TYR A 6 0.57 0.43 12.62
C TYR A 6 0.08 -1.02 12.69
N LEU A 7 -0.04 -1.57 13.90
CA LEU A 7 -0.51 -2.94 14.10
C LEU A 7 -1.98 -3.09 13.70
N GLU A 8 -2.83 -2.13 14.05
CA GLU A 8 -4.25 -2.12 13.66
C GLU A 8 -4.42 -2.04 12.13
N LEU A 9 -3.58 -1.26 11.44
CA LEU A 9 -3.56 -1.20 9.97
C LEU A 9 -3.13 -2.54 9.34
N LEU A 10 -2.05 -3.11 9.86
CA LEU A 10 -1.50 -4.38 9.38
C LEU A 10 -2.53 -5.51 9.54
N ASP A 11 -3.15 -5.56 10.71
CA ASP A 11 -4.14 -6.53 11.10
C ASP A 11 -5.38 -6.48 10.19
N TRP A 12 -5.94 -5.28 10.01
CA TRP A 12 -7.06 -5.05 9.10
C TRP A 12 -6.70 -5.43 7.65
N THR A 13 -5.49 -5.11 7.19
CA THR A 13 -5.05 -5.40 5.80
C THR A 13 -4.94 -6.89 5.56
N GLY A 14 -4.42 -7.63 6.56
CA GLY A 14 -4.39 -9.09 6.55
C GLY A 14 -5.78 -9.69 6.44
N ARG A 15 -6.78 -9.18 7.17
CA ARG A 15 -8.18 -9.66 7.09
C ARG A 15 -8.79 -9.50 5.71
N GLN A 16 -8.54 -8.38 5.04
CA GLN A 16 -9.10 -8.09 3.72
C GLN A 16 -8.51 -8.99 2.62
N LEU A 17 -7.20 -9.23 2.66
CA LEU A 17 -6.48 -10.06 1.68
C LEU A 17 -6.62 -11.57 1.93
N ALA A 18 -6.96 -11.96 3.16
CA ALA A 18 -7.07 -13.35 3.59
C ALA A 18 -8.52 -13.86 3.69
N LYS A 19 -9.52 -13.17 3.12
CA LYS A 19 -10.90 -13.70 3.04
C LYS A 19 -10.89 -15.09 2.38
N GLY A 20 -11.15 -16.13 3.18
CA GLY A 20 -11.15 -17.53 2.74
C GLY A 20 -9.84 -18.31 2.95
N LYS A 21 -8.80 -17.74 3.57
CA LYS A 21 -7.55 -18.44 3.91
C LYS A 21 -7.54 -18.93 5.36
N LYS A 22 -6.91 -20.08 5.62
CA LYS A 22 -6.64 -20.57 6.98
C LYS A 22 -5.75 -19.54 7.71
N GLY A 23 -6.12 -19.20 8.95
CA GLY A 23 -5.42 -18.19 9.77
C GLY A 23 -6.02 -16.78 9.73
N ARG A 24 -7.32 -16.65 9.40
CA ARG A 24 -8.03 -15.36 9.40
C ARG A 24 -8.00 -14.71 10.80
N ILE A 25 -7.69 -13.42 10.82
CA ILE A 25 -7.71 -12.62 12.04
C ILE A 25 -9.17 -12.20 12.38
N PRO A 26 -9.63 -12.30 13.65
CA PRO A 26 -11.04 -12.02 14.04
C PRO A 26 -11.41 -10.53 14.02
N ASP A 27 -12.64 -10.14 13.65
CA ASP A 27 -13.08 -8.78 13.26
C ASP A 27 -13.01 -7.61 14.31
N THR A 28 -12.25 -7.71 15.40
CA THR A 28 -12.31 -6.80 16.57
C THR A 28 -11.60 -5.44 16.47
N VAL A 29 -11.36 -4.88 15.27
CA VAL A 29 -10.55 -3.66 15.12
C VAL A 29 -11.21 -2.68 14.15
N GLY A 30 -11.33 -1.41 14.58
CA GLY A 30 -12.05 -0.36 13.85
C GLY A 30 -11.40 0.00 12.51
N PRO A 31 -12.07 0.81 11.67
CA PRO A 31 -11.57 1.15 10.34
C PRO A 31 -10.47 2.22 10.44
N ILE A 32 -9.27 1.83 10.87
CA ILE A 32 -8.10 2.72 10.92
C ILE A 32 -7.79 3.42 9.60
N LEU A 33 -8.17 2.82 8.48
CA LEU A 33 -8.07 3.48 7.18
C LEU A 33 -8.88 4.78 7.12
N GLU A 34 -10.06 4.85 7.75
CA GLU A 34 -10.85 6.09 7.82
C GLU A 34 -10.12 7.15 8.64
N ARG A 35 -9.49 6.77 9.77
CA ARG A 35 -8.67 7.66 10.59
C ARG A 35 -7.46 8.20 9.83
N LEU A 36 -6.88 7.38 8.93
CA LEU A 36 -5.76 7.74 8.08
C LEU A 36 -6.18 8.43 6.76
N GLN A 37 -7.49 8.63 6.54
CA GLN A 37 -8.04 9.18 5.29
C GLN A 37 -7.62 8.39 4.04
N LEU A 38 -7.53 7.07 4.17
CA LEU A 38 -7.15 6.15 3.10
C LEU A 38 -8.38 5.43 2.56
N ASP A 39 -8.50 5.39 1.22
CA ASP A 39 -9.54 4.58 0.58
C ASP A 39 -9.26 3.09 0.74
N GLN A 40 -10.24 2.36 1.28
CA GLN A 40 -10.14 0.93 1.58
C GLN A 40 -9.85 0.08 0.35
N LYS A 41 -10.45 0.41 -0.79
CA LYS A 41 -10.33 -0.38 -2.02
C LYS A 41 -8.97 -0.14 -2.68
N ALA A 42 -8.59 1.13 -2.84
CA ALA A 42 -7.29 1.52 -3.38
C ALA A 42 -6.14 0.97 -2.53
N TRP A 43 -6.27 1.01 -1.20
CA TRP A 43 -5.30 0.41 -0.29
C TRP A 43 -5.18 -1.11 -0.47
N CYS A 44 -6.30 -1.84 -0.50
CA CYS A 44 -6.26 -3.30 -0.70
C CYS A 44 -5.64 -3.67 -2.05
N ASP A 45 -5.98 -2.96 -3.13
CA ASP A 45 -5.40 -3.17 -4.46
C ASP A 45 -3.89 -2.85 -4.48
N LEU A 46 -3.49 -1.79 -3.78
CA LEU A 46 -2.09 -1.41 -3.62
C LEU A 46 -1.30 -2.51 -2.92
N VAL A 47 -1.77 -3.00 -1.77
CA VAL A 47 -1.06 -4.02 -0.99
C VAL A 47 -1.07 -5.38 -1.69
N ALA A 48 -2.19 -5.79 -2.31
CA ALA A 48 -2.31 -7.05 -3.06
C ALA A 48 -1.31 -7.14 -4.21
N HIS A 49 -1.02 -6.01 -4.85
CA HIS A 49 -0.17 -5.95 -6.03
C HIS A 49 1.17 -5.24 -5.77
N PHE A 50 1.51 -4.97 -4.51
CA PHE A 50 2.67 -4.15 -4.15
C PHE A 50 3.96 -4.67 -4.81
N GLY A 51 4.27 -5.96 -4.62
CA GLY A 51 5.47 -6.57 -5.19
C GLY A 51 5.51 -6.63 -6.73
N ARG A 52 4.37 -6.48 -7.41
CA ARG A 52 4.30 -6.40 -8.88
C ARG A 52 4.26 -4.96 -9.40
N ARG A 53 3.89 -3.98 -8.57
CA ARG A 53 3.76 -2.57 -8.98
C ARG A 53 5.00 -1.76 -8.59
N PHE A 54 5.71 -2.19 -7.54
CA PHE A 54 6.90 -1.54 -7.03
C PHE A 54 8.08 -2.52 -7.03
N PHE A 55 8.77 -2.62 -8.18
CA PHE A 55 9.95 -3.48 -8.33
C PHE A 55 11.26 -2.79 -7.93
N VAL A 56 11.42 -1.52 -8.35
CA VAL A 56 12.69 -0.79 -8.22
C VAL A 56 12.57 0.41 -7.27
N VAL A 57 11.39 1.03 -7.21
CA VAL A 57 11.12 2.18 -6.36
C VAL A 57 9.67 2.14 -5.90
N ALA A 58 9.40 2.61 -4.68
CA ALA A 58 8.06 2.77 -4.11
C ALA A 58 7.90 4.18 -3.53
N GLY A 59 6.73 4.78 -3.70
CA GLY A 59 6.44 6.15 -3.27
C GLY A 59 5.34 6.81 -4.08
N ALA A 60 4.99 8.05 -3.70
CA ALA A 60 4.03 8.85 -4.46
C ALA A 60 4.60 9.14 -5.87
N PRO A 61 3.79 9.05 -6.93
CA PRO A 61 4.26 9.27 -8.30
C PRO A 61 4.97 10.63 -8.47
N THR A 62 4.46 11.68 -7.84
CA THR A 62 5.06 13.03 -7.87
C THR A 62 6.47 13.06 -7.29
N THR A 63 6.70 12.34 -6.18
CA THR A 63 8.02 12.23 -5.55
C THR A 63 8.97 11.35 -6.38
N ILE A 64 8.45 10.29 -6.99
CA ILE A 64 9.23 9.40 -7.84
C ILE A 64 9.68 10.11 -9.12
N ASP A 65 8.80 10.88 -9.76
CA ASP A 65 9.10 11.61 -11.00
C ASP A 65 10.21 12.67 -10.78
N GLY A 66 10.31 13.21 -9.55
CA GLY A 66 11.36 14.14 -9.13
C GLY A 66 12.69 13.48 -8.74
N THR A 67 12.76 12.15 -8.70
CA THR A 67 13.98 11.41 -8.32
C THR A 67 14.51 10.57 -9.48
N THR A 68 15.83 10.59 -9.66
CA THR A 68 16.53 9.78 -10.66
C THR A 68 17.13 8.54 -10.01
N SER A 69 17.16 7.44 -10.76
CA SER A 69 17.83 6.21 -10.31
C SER A 69 19.27 6.48 -9.92
N ARG A 70 19.65 6.05 -8.71
CA ARG A 70 21.03 6.19 -8.20
C ARG A 70 22.03 5.29 -8.95
N VAL A 71 21.54 4.28 -9.67
CA VAL A 71 22.38 3.29 -10.36
C VAL A 71 22.62 3.70 -11.82
N ASN A 72 21.60 4.15 -12.54
CA ASN A 72 21.68 4.41 -13.99
C ASN A 72 21.31 5.86 -14.39
N GLN A 73 21.14 6.78 -13.44
CA GLN A 73 20.76 8.20 -13.67
C GLN A 73 19.49 8.41 -14.54
N HIS A 74 18.70 7.35 -14.77
CA HIS A 74 17.46 7.40 -15.53
C HIS A 74 16.25 7.68 -14.64
N ARG A 75 15.21 8.29 -15.19
CA ARG A 75 13.92 8.45 -14.51
C ARG A 75 13.25 7.10 -14.29
N TYR A 76 12.55 6.96 -13.17
CA TYR A 76 11.75 5.78 -12.89
C TYR A 76 10.47 5.77 -13.74
N ASN A 77 10.24 4.71 -14.49
CA ASN A 77 8.98 4.51 -15.19
C ASN A 77 7.95 3.92 -14.22
N VAL A 78 7.12 4.78 -13.63
CA VAL A 78 6.00 4.35 -12.78
C VAL A 78 4.83 3.91 -13.68
N PRO A 79 4.28 2.67 -13.52
CA PRO A 79 3.12 2.22 -14.28
C PRO A 79 1.91 3.16 -14.11
N SER A 80 1.14 3.37 -15.17
CA SER A 80 -0.07 4.22 -15.15
C SER A 80 -1.08 3.78 -14.09
N ALA A 81 -1.22 2.47 -13.86
CA ALA A 81 -2.09 1.90 -12.83
C ALA A 81 -1.72 2.34 -11.40
N THR A 82 -0.46 2.71 -11.14
CA THR A 82 -0.03 3.22 -9.83
C THR A 82 -0.47 4.68 -9.63
N ARG A 83 -0.64 5.44 -10.71
CA ARG A 83 -1.11 6.84 -10.65
C ARG A 83 -2.60 6.95 -10.33
N GLN A 84 -3.38 5.89 -10.51
CA GLN A 84 -4.82 5.87 -10.22
C GLN A 84 -5.14 5.59 -8.74
N LEU A 85 -4.12 5.31 -7.92
CA LEU A 85 -4.27 5.02 -6.49
C LEU A 85 -4.14 6.26 -5.60
N TYR A 86 -3.80 7.41 -6.19
CA TYR A 86 -3.71 8.73 -5.59
C TYR A 86 -4.73 9.65 -6.27
#